data_AF-A0A495MAI8-F1
#
_entry.id   AF-A0A495MAI8-F1
#
_cell.length_a   1.000
_cell.length_b   1.000
_cell.length_c   1.000
_cell.angle_alpha   90.00
_cell.angle_beta   90.00
_cell.angle_gamma   90.00
#
_symmetry.space_group_name_H-M   'P 1'
#
loop_
_entity.id
_entity.type
_entity.pdbx_description
1 polymer ?
#
loop_
_entity_poly.entity_id
_entity_poly.type
_entity_poly.pdbx_seq_one_letter_code
_entity_poly.pdbx_strand_id
1 'polypeptide(L)'
;MTAEKDNWPAFDIRSWKNIPSFSGKIANESDTKNGTAVFCIKDVDFEHIPFEIELPRLAYLIDSENGDKELIVLIQAESTSRGIVIGYRSPQGGNGACFFYELELLDEKEIEKILT
;
A
#
# COMPACT_ATOMS: atom_id res chain seq x y z
N MET A 1 2.31 9.06 -21.77
CA MET A 1 3.07 7.90 -21.28
C MET A 1 2.10 7.02 -20.52
N THR A 2 1.67 5.93 -21.12
CA THR A 2 0.86 4.90 -20.47
C THR A 2 1.77 4.11 -19.54
N ALA A 3 1.57 4.22 -18.24
CA ALA A 3 2.26 3.39 -17.26
C ALA A 3 1.98 1.91 -17.57
N GLU A 4 3.03 1.10 -17.52
CA GLU A 4 2.99 -0.35 -17.74
C GLU A 4 2.01 -1.01 -16.76
N LYS A 5 0.80 -1.31 -17.24
CA LYS A 5 0.05 -2.48 -16.74
C LYS A 5 0.91 -3.69 -17.13
N ASP A 6 1.71 -4.25 -16.20
CA ASP A 6 2.08 -5.70 -16.20
C ASP A 6 3.05 -6.24 -15.11
N ASN A 7 3.44 -5.50 -14.04
CA ASN A 7 4.30 -6.07 -12.98
C ASN A 7 3.60 -6.43 -11.65
N TRP A 8 2.29 -6.32 -11.56
CA TRP A 8 1.56 -6.44 -10.30
C TRP A 8 0.38 -7.42 -10.46
N PRO A 9 0.64 -8.74 -10.55
CA PRO A 9 -0.41 -9.73 -10.79
C PRO A 9 -1.40 -9.80 -9.62
N ALA A 10 -2.60 -10.29 -9.92
CA ALA A 10 -3.55 -10.73 -8.91
C ALA A 10 -2.92 -11.81 -8.02
N PHE A 11 -3.40 -11.92 -6.79
CA PHE A 11 -2.92 -12.91 -5.83
C PHE A 11 -4.07 -13.43 -4.97
N ASP A 12 -3.88 -14.63 -4.45
CA ASP A 12 -4.79 -15.20 -3.46
C ASP A 12 -4.68 -14.39 -2.16
N ILE A 13 -5.78 -13.79 -1.72
CA ILE A 13 -5.80 -13.00 -0.48
C ILE A 13 -5.24 -13.79 0.71
N ARG A 14 -5.36 -15.12 0.75
CA ARG A 14 -4.81 -15.96 1.83
C ARG A 14 -3.28 -15.93 1.92
N SER A 15 -2.59 -15.49 0.87
CA SER A 15 -1.13 -15.32 0.85
C SER A 15 -0.67 -13.89 1.14
N TRP A 16 -1.57 -12.98 1.56
CA TRP A 16 -1.26 -11.55 1.75
C TRP A 16 -0.04 -11.28 2.64
N LYS A 17 0.21 -12.12 3.65
CA LYS A 17 1.38 -12.00 4.55
C LYS A 17 2.73 -12.22 3.85
N ASN A 18 2.73 -12.86 2.69
CA ASN A 18 3.93 -13.13 1.90
C ASN A 18 4.22 -12.03 0.87
N ILE A 19 3.36 -11.03 0.77
CA ILE A 19 3.55 -9.91 -0.16
C ILE A 19 4.79 -9.13 0.27
N PRO A 20 5.77 -8.91 -0.63
CA PRO A 20 6.96 -8.14 -0.30
C PRO A 20 6.61 -6.71 0.14
N SER A 21 7.17 -6.28 1.27
CA SER A 21 6.94 -4.97 1.88
C SER A 21 8.13 -4.57 2.76
N PHE A 22 8.16 -3.32 3.20
CA PHE A 22 9.07 -2.87 4.25
C PHE A 22 8.40 -1.82 5.15
N SER A 23 8.89 -1.70 6.38
CA SER A 23 8.54 -0.63 7.33
C SER A 23 9.78 0.19 7.67
N GLY A 24 9.59 1.42 8.16
CA GLY A 24 10.68 2.19 8.77
C GLY A 24 11.77 2.63 7.79
N LYS A 25 11.46 2.70 6.48
CA LYS A 25 12.39 3.10 5.43
C LYS A 25 11.69 3.99 4.38
N ILE A 26 12.45 4.90 3.74
CA ILE A 26 12.05 5.61 2.51
C ILE A 26 12.39 4.76 1.28
N ALA A 27 11.44 4.62 0.35
CA ALA A 27 11.65 3.86 -0.88
C ALA A 27 12.69 4.51 -1.80
N ASN A 28 13.52 3.68 -2.42
CA ASN A 28 14.37 4.07 -3.52
C ASN A 28 13.91 3.43 -4.85
N GLU A 29 14.60 3.73 -5.95
CA GLU A 29 14.27 3.15 -7.26
C GLU A 29 14.33 1.62 -7.30
N SER A 30 15.26 1.01 -6.57
CA SER A 30 15.39 -0.45 -6.54
C SER A 30 14.16 -1.07 -5.90
N ASP A 31 13.62 -0.46 -4.84
CA ASP A 31 12.40 -0.94 -4.19
C ASP A 31 11.20 -0.94 -5.14
N THR A 32 11.04 0.12 -5.94
CA THR A 32 9.97 0.19 -6.95
C THR A 32 10.18 -0.81 -8.10
N LYS A 33 11.41 -0.99 -8.58
CA LYS A 33 11.76 -1.96 -9.63
C LYS A 33 11.55 -3.41 -9.18
N ASN A 34 11.82 -3.73 -7.91
CA ASN A 34 11.66 -5.07 -7.33
C ASN A 34 10.23 -5.36 -6.84
N GLY A 35 9.33 -4.36 -6.89
CA GLY A 35 7.95 -4.51 -6.46
C GLY A 35 7.73 -4.55 -4.95
N THR A 36 8.69 -4.05 -4.15
CA THR A 36 8.54 -3.88 -2.70
C THR A 36 8.03 -2.50 -2.31
N ALA A 37 8.06 -1.53 -3.24
CA ALA A 37 7.45 -0.20 -3.13
C ALA A 37 6.59 0.10 -4.36
N VAL A 38 5.56 0.93 -4.19
CA VAL A 38 4.75 1.44 -5.30
C VAL A 38 5.31 2.74 -5.86
N PHE A 39 5.87 3.59 -5.00
CA PHE A 39 6.38 4.90 -5.38
C PHE A 39 7.76 5.16 -4.78
N CYS A 40 8.49 6.11 -5.38
CA CYS A 40 9.73 6.67 -4.86
C CYS A 40 9.62 8.19 -5.00
N ILE A 41 9.60 8.91 -3.87
CA ILE A 41 9.52 10.37 -3.84
C ILE A 41 10.90 10.93 -4.12
N LYS A 42 11.03 11.82 -5.11
CA LYS A 42 12.30 12.42 -5.52
C LYS A 42 12.15 13.90 -5.85
N ASP A 43 13.26 14.63 -5.71
CA ASP A 43 13.38 16.03 -6.13
C ASP A 43 12.28 16.93 -5.56
N VAL A 44 11.83 16.62 -4.34
CA VAL A 44 10.82 17.38 -3.62
C VAL A 44 11.47 18.43 -2.74
N ASP A 45 10.80 19.56 -2.59
CA ASP A 45 11.20 20.68 -1.73
C ASP A 45 10.74 20.53 -0.27
N PHE A 46 10.18 19.36 0.08
CA PHE A 46 9.70 19.04 1.41
C PHE A 46 10.39 17.81 2.00
N GLU A 47 10.51 17.80 3.32
CA GLU A 47 10.98 16.62 4.05
C GLU A 47 9.93 15.50 4.01
N HIS A 48 10.38 14.30 3.71
CA HIS A 48 9.63 13.08 3.89
C HIS A 48 10.50 12.10 4.69
N ILE A 49 9.89 11.43 5.66
CA ILE A 49 10.58 10.56 6.61
C ILE A 49 9.95 9.18 6.60
N PRO A 50 10.68 8.14 7.00
CA PRO A 50 10.09 6.84 7.23
C PRO A 50 8.89 6.91 8.18
N PHE A 51 7.84 6.14 7.89
CA PHE A 51 6.74 5.93 8.82
C PHE A 51 6.75 4.49 9.31
N GLU A 52 6.73 4.30 10.62
CA GLU A 52 6.79 2.97 11.25
C GLU A 52 5.37 2.41 11.42
N ILE A 53 5.08 1.31 10.74
CA ILE A 53 3.82 0.56 10.87
C ILE A 53 4.07 -0.90 10.47
N GLU A 54 3.39 -1.84 11.13
CA GLU A 54 3.49 -3.25 10.75
C GLU A 54 2.99 -3.46 9.32
N LEU A 55 3.84 -4.04 8.47
CA LEU A 55 3.58 -4.33 7.06
C LEU A 55 4.09 -5.75 6.69
N PRO A 56 3.43 -6.48 5.76
CA PRO A 56 2.23 -6.04 5.04
C PRO A 56 1.03 -5.94 6.00
N ARG A 57 -0.01 -5.19 5.62
CA ARG A 57 -1.21 -5.02 6.45
C ARG A 57 -2.46 -4.94 5.59
N LEU A 58 -3.56 -5.53 6.06
CA LEU A 58 -4.85 -5.44 5.38
C LEU A 58 -5.64 -4.20 5.81
N ALA A 59 -6.29 -3.56 4.85
CA ALA A 59 -7.21 -2.46 5.08
C ALA A 59 -8.28 -2.43 3.98
N TYR A 60 -9.35 -1.67 4.23
CA TYR A 60 -10.19 -1.15 3.18
C TYR A 60 -9.73 0.25 2.78
N LEU A 61 -9.53 0.48 1.48
CA LEU A 61 -9.49 1.82 0.90
C LEU A 61 -10.93 2.30 0.70
N ILE A 62 -11.25 3.47 1.24
CA ILE A 62 -12.59 4.06 1.18
C ILE A 62 -12.64 5.06 0.04
N ASP A 63 -13.52 4.82 -0.94
CA ASP A 63 -13.81 5.79 -1.98
C ASP A 63 -14.54 7.01 -1.39
N SER A 64 -13.96 8.19 -1.59
CA SER A 64 -14.49 9.42 -0.98
C SER A 64 -15.80 9.92 -1.61
N GLU A 65 -16.12 9.50 -2.83
CA GLU A 65 -17.31 9.95 -3.56
C GLU A 65 -18.53 9.11 -3.21
N ASN A 66 -18.38 7.78 -3.11
CA ASN A 66 -19.51 6.87 -2.92
C ASN A 66 -19.43 6.00 -1.66
N GLY A 67 -18.29 5.98 -0.94
CA GLY A 67 -18.09 5.18 0.27
C GLY A 67 -17.82 3.69 0.02
N ASP A 68 -17.62 3.30 -1.23
CA ASP A 68 -17.25 1.93 -1.59
C ASP A 68 -15.91 1.55 -0.95
N LYS A 69 -15.78 0.26 -0.62
CA LYS A 69 -14.61 -0.27 0.07
C LYS A 69 -13.86 -1.24 -0.83
N GLU A 70 -12.60 -0.96 -1.11
CA GLU A 70 -11.70 -1.89 -1.79
C GLU A 70 -10.76 -2.55 -0.79
N LEU A 71 -10.74 -3.88 -0.75
CA LEU A 71 -9.77 -4.62 0.07
C LEU A 71 -8.38 -4.50 -0.54
N ILE A 72 -7.42 -4.00 0.23
CA ILE A 72 -6.04 -3.80 -0.22
C ILE A 72 -5.03 -4.33 0.81
N VAL A 73 -3.79 -4.54 0.34
CA VAL A 73 -2.63 -4.87 1.19
C VAL A 73 -1.65 -3.70 1.14
N LEU A 74 -1.43 -3.07 2.28
CA LEU A 74 -0.43 -2.03 2.46
C LEU A 74 0.96 -2.66 2.42
N ILE A 75 1.90 -2.04 1.71
CA ILE A 75 3.27 -2.56 1.54
C ILE A 75 4.38 -1.53 1.77
N GLN A 76 4.01 -0.24 1.87
CA GLN A 76 4.93 0.88 2.03
C GLN A 76 4.23 2.00 2.79
N ALA A 77 4.94 2.71 3.67
CA ALA A 77 4.44 3.88 4.35
C ALA A 77 5.54 4.95 4.55
N GLU A 78 5.24 6.19 4.15
CA GLU A 78 6.15 7.33 4.31
C GLU A 78 5.37 8.56 4.78
N SER A 79 5.93 9.31 5.73
CA SER A 79 5.32 10.54 6.22
C SER A 79 5.82 11.72 5.40
N THR A 80 4.90 12.57 4.95
CA THR A 80 5.18 13.80 4.20
C THR A 80 4.52 14.99 4.90
N SER A 81 4.82 16.21 4.45
CA SER A 81 4.14 17.43 4.91
C SER A 81 2.62 17.42 4.67
N ARG A 82 2.12 16.58 3.77
CA ARG A 82 0.69 16.45 3.42
C ARG A 82 -0.02 15.30 4.14
N GLY A 83 0.71 14.53 4.94
CA GLY A 83 0.21 13.32 5.61
C GLY A 83 1.03 12.08 5.27
N ILE A 84 0.58 10.95 5.79
CA ILE A 84 1.22 9.64 5.57
C ILE A 84 0.70 9.08 4.25
N VAL A 85 1.62 8.82 3.32
CA VAL A 85 1.34 8.22 2.02
C VAL A 85 1.63 6.72 2.12
N ILE A 86 0.69 5.92 1.64
CA ILE A 86 0.70 4.47 1.70
C ILE A 86 0.73 3.90 0.30
N GLY A 87 1.70 3.02 0.02
CA GLY A 87 1.71 2.20 -1.18
C GLY A 87 1.00 0.88 -0.91
N TYR A 88 0.14 0.44 -1.83
CA TYR A 88 -0.66 -0.77 -1.65
C TYR A 88 -0.73 -1.67 -2.88
N ARG A 89 -1.13 -2.92 -2.66
CA ARG A 89 -1.54 -3.92 -3.66
C ARG A 89 -3.04 -4.16 -3.60
N SER A 90 -3.67 -4.39 -4.76
CA SER A 90 -5.01 -4.97 -4.82
C SER A 90 -4.93 -6.49 -5.05
N PRO A 91 -5.70 -7.33 -4.33
CA PRO A 91 -5.81 -8.77 -4.58
C PRO A 91 -6.24 -9.09 -6.01
N GLN A 92 -6.99 -8.20 -6.65
CA GLN A 92 -7.42 -8.31 -8.05
C GLN A 92 -6.30 -7.99 -9.06
N GLY A 93 -5.11 -7.64 -8.56
CA GLY A 93 -3.99 -7.19 -9.36
C GLY A 93 -3.91 -5.67 -9.44
N GLY A 94 -2.72 -5.17 -9.73
CA GLY A 94 -2.41 -3.76 -9.68
C GLY A 94 -1.86 -3.29 -8.33
N ASN A 95 -1.58 -2.01 -8.29
CA ASN A 95 -1.06 -1.28 -7.14
C ASN A 95 -1.62 0.15 -7.15
N GLY A 96 -1.40 0.87 -6.06
CA GLY A 96 -1.67 2.30 -6.02
C GLY A 96 -1.06 2.96 -4.79
N ALA A 97 -1.31 4.25 -4.66
CA ALA A 97 -0.96 5.03 -3.49
C ALA A 97 -2.18 5.80 -2.98
N CYS A 98 -2.29 5.95 -1.68
CA CYS A 98 -3.35 6.69 -1.00
C CYS A 98 -2.77 7.38 0.24
N PHE A 99 -3.56 8.25 0.87
CA PHE A 99 -3.27 8.74 2.20
C PHE A 99 -3.82 7.80 3.26
N PHE A 100 -3.11 7.70 4.38
CA PHE A 100 -3.51 6.84 5.49
C PHE A 100 -4.90 7.15 6.07
N TYR A 101 -5.38 8.40 5.96
CA TYR A 101 -6.73 8.76 6.44
C TYR A 101 -7.86 8.22 5.56
N GLU A 102 -7.55 7.71 4.37
CA GLU A 102 -8.50 7.06 3.45
C GLU A 102 -8.70 5.58 3.77
N LEU A 103 -8.05 5.08 4.83
CA LEU A 103 -7.97 3.67 5.15
C LEU A 103 -8.71 3.30 6.43
N GLU A 104 -9.45 2.19 6.36
CA GLU A 104 -9.91 1.45 7.54
C GLU A 104 -9.04 0.20 7.73
N LEU A 105 -8.15 0.21 8.73
CA LEU A 105 -7.29 -0.94 9.03
C LEU A 105 -8.10 -2.08 9.63
N LEU A 106 -7.85 -3.30 9.17
CA LEU A 106 -8.55 -4.48 9.66
C LEU A 106 -7.91 -5.04 10.93
N ASP A 107 -8.77 -5.50 11.85
CA ASP A 107 -8.37 -6.30 12.99
C ASP A 107 -8.30 -7.81 12.65
N GLU A 108 -7.78 -8.61 13.59
CA GLU A 108 -7.63 -10.06 13.39
C GLU A 108 -8.96 -10.77 13.10
N LYS A 109 -10.07 -10.36 13.73
CA LYS A 109 -11.39 -10.99 13.55
C LYS A 109 -11.98 -10.65 12.18
N GLU A 110 -11.76 -9.45 11.70
CA GLU A 110 -12.16 -9.02 10.36
C GLU A 110 -11.36 -9.77 9.29
N ILE A 111 -10.05 -9.91 9.50
CA ILE A 111 -9.18 -10.68 8.62
C ILE A 111 -9.62 -12.16 8.59
N GLU A 112 -9.87 -12.78 9.75
CA GLU A 112 -10.34 -14.17 9.81
C GLU A 112 -11.59 -14.40 8.95
N LYS A 113 -12.57 -13.49 9.00
CA LYS A 113 -13.81 -13.56 8.19
C LYS A 113 -13.55 -13.46 6.69
N ILE A 114 -12.52 -12.73 6.27
CA ILE A 114 -12.14 -12.61 4.85
C ILE A 114 -11.45 -13.88 4.36
N LEU A 115 -10.70 -14.55 5.25
CA LEU A 115 -9.89 -15.72 4.91
C LEU A 115 -10.65 -17.06 5.05
N THR A 116 -11.86 -17.07 5.61
CA THR A 116 -12.73 -18.25 5.76
C THR A 116 -13.60 -18.49 4.53
#